data_AF-A0A2E5XL95-F1
#
_entry.id   AF-A0A2E5XL95-F1
#
_cell.length_a   1.000
_cell.length_b   1.000
_cell.length_c   1.000
_cell.angle_alpha   90.00
_cell.angle_beta   90.00
_cell.angle_gamma   90.00
#
_symmetry.space_group_name_H-M   'P 1'
#
loop_
_entity.id
_entity.type
_entity.pdbx_description
1 polymer ?
#
loop_
_entity_poly.entity_id
_entity_poly.type
_entity_poly.pdbx_seq_one_letter_code
_entity_poly.pdbx_strand_id
1 'polypeptide(L)'
;MSAEVQCPAGCGLMNYKTKRNMKIRVFDPLGYAMMIVGIPFIAAPDNLPFEFFTSNLIVNGGIGVGLLLLGARRASLVTTDLRCNTCNGVILESKSIDQKLKGDLLGLSENKAEYIRTALSSSTEESEHACPDCGEKMRHIRVPIEDGEHRSNPIAPDIVEDIQNLTTVSRTVEIDGCKGCDMLWFKKAKWEKLLSKDSTIILKK
;
A
#
# COMPACT_ATOMS: atom_id res chain seq x y z
N MET A 1 -7.83 1.69 -24.07
CA MET A 1 -6.65 2.19 -24.80
C MET A 1 -5.58 2.46 -23.76
N SER A 2 -4.47 1.72 -23.78
CA SER A 2 -3.36 1.97 -22.84
C SER A 2 -2.59 3.16 -23.39
N ALA A 3 -2.77 4.34 -22.82
CA ALA A 3 -1.90 5.48 -23.13
C ALA A 3 -0.47 5.07 -22.78
N GLU A 4 0.45 5.23 -23.72
CA GLU A 4 1.87 4.97 -23.49
C GLU A 4 2.42 6.10 -22.61
N VAL A 5 2.58 5.82 -21.31
CA VAL A 5 3.07 6.81 -20.34
C VAL A 5 4.60 6.87 -20.40
N GLN A 6 5.14 8.05 -20.66
CA GLN A 6 6.59 8.28 -20.73
C GLN A 6 7.18 8.58 -19.35
N CYS A 7 8.40 8.10 -19.09
CA CYS A 7 9.06 8.33 -17.81
C CYS A 7 9.49 9.81 -17.66
N PRO A 8 9.16 10.48 -16.53
CA PRO A 8 9.54 11.89 -16.30
C PRO A 8 11.06 12.13 -16.32
N ALA A 9 11.86 11.10 -16.03
CA ALA A 9 13.32 11.14 -16.13
C ALA A 9 13.86 10.91 -17.55
N GLY A 10 13.01 10.79 -18.57
CA GLY A 10 13.41 10.59 -19.96
C GLY A 10 13.96 9.19 -20.28
N CYS A 11 13.81 8.22 -19.37
CA CYS A 11 14.43 6.89 -19.50
C CYS A 11 13.70 5.92 -20.45
N GLY A 12 12.63 6.37 -21.11
CA GLY A 12 11.77 5.56 -21.98
C GLY A 12 10.35 5.35 -21.44
N LEU A 13 9.63 4.40 -22.03
CA LEU A 13 8.24 4.09 -21.67
C LEU A 13 8.13 3.38 -20.32
N MET A 14 7.07 3.71 -19.58
CA MET A 14 6.72 3.06 -18.33
C MET A 14 5.76 1.91 -18.56
N ASN A 15 5.85 0.89 -17.71
CA ASN A 15 4.98 -0.29 -17.77
C ASN A 15 4.13 -0.38 -16.51
N TYR A 16 2.86 -0.71 -16.69
CA TYR A 16 1.99 -1.06 -15.57
C TYR A 16 2.45 -2.37 -14.96
N LYS A 17 2.79 -2.34 -13.67
CA LYS A 17 3.07 -3.56 -12.89
C LYS A 17 1.99 -3.71 -11.84
N THR A 18 1.15 -4.72 -12.03
CA THR A 18 0.15 -5.12 -11.05
C THR A 18 0.84 -5.82 -9.88
N LYS A 19 0.69 -5.29 -8.68
CA LYS A 19 1.09 -5.96 -7.45
C LYS A 19 -0.12 -6.25 -6.60
N ARG A 20 -0.26 -7.52 -6.23
CA ARG A 20 -1.25 -7.98 -5.26
C ARG A 20 -0.61 -8.01 -3.89
N ASN A 21 -1.06 -7.14 -3.00
CA ASN A 21 -0.63 -7.17 -1.61
C ASN A 21 -1.62 -8.01 -0.81
N MET A 22 -1.21 -9.24 -0.44
CA MET A 22 -2.05 -10.15 0.35
C MET A 22 -2.19 -9.73 1.82
N LYS A 23 -1.34 -8.81 2.31
CA LYS A 23 -1.40 -8.30 3.69
C LYS A 23 -2.45 -7.21 3.88
N ILE A 24 -2.67 -6.39 2.84
CA ILE A 24 -3.63 -5.29 2.89
C ILE A 24 -4.94 -5.76 2.28
N ARG A 25 -6.03 -5.70 3.06
CA ARG A 25 -7.37 -6.04 2.59
C ARG A 25 -8.13 -4.79 2.19
N VAL A 26 -8.71 -4.81 1.00
CA VAL A 26 -9.67 -3.83 0.51
C VAL A 26 -11.07 -4.39 0.74
N PHE A 27 -12.02 -3.50 1.01
CA PHE A 27 -13.42 -3.86 1.08
C PHE A 27 -13.92 -4.33 -0.29
N ASP A 28 -13.88 -5.65 -0.51
CA ASP A 28 -14.55 -6.33 -1.61
C ASP A 28 -15.75 -7.10 -1.06
N PRO A 29 -17.00 -6.66 -1.30
CA PRO A 29 -18.18 -7.26 -0.70
C PRO A 29 -18.32 -8.75 -1.04
N LEU A 30 -17.89 -9.14 -2.23
CA LEU A 30 -17.91 -10.54 -2.66
C LEU A 30 -16.82 -11.37 -1.94
N GLY A 31 -15.60 -10.85 -1.83
CA GLY A 31 -14.52 -11.51 -1.09
C GLY A 31 -14.83 -11.67 0.40
N TYR A 32 -15.44 -10.67 1.03
CA TYR A 32 -15.89 -10.75 2.43
C TYR A 32 -17.05 -11.72 2.61
N ALA A 33 -18.03 -11.74 1.71
CA ALA A 33 -19.10 -12.73 1.73
C ALA A 33 -18.56 -14.16 1.66
N MET A 34 -17.58 -14.43 0.77
CA MET A 34 -16.91 -15.73 0.69
C MET A 34 -16.17 -16.11 1.98
N MET A 35 -15.51 -15.14 2.64
CA MET A 35 -14.84 -15.41 3.92
C MET A 35 -15.85 -15.72 5.03
N ILE A 36 -16.92 -14.95 5.15
CA ILE A 36 -17.98 -15.15 6.15
C ILE A 36 -18.64 -16.51 5.96
N VAL A 37 -18.95 -16.88 4.71
CA VAL A 37 -19.56 -18.17 4.38
C VAL A 37 -18.59 -19.32 4.64
N GLY A 38 -17.29 -19.16 4.43
CA GLY A 38 -16.28 -20.20 4.65
C GLY A 38 -16.00 -20.56 6.11
N ILE A 39 -16.23 -19.64 7.06
CA ILE A 39 -15.95 -19.85 8.50
C ILE A 39 -16.79 -21.01 9.09
N PRO A 40 -18.12 -21.05 8.90
CA PRO A 40 -18.95 -22.17 9.35
C PRO A 40 -18.52 -23.55 8.86
N PHE A 41 -17.99 -23.64 7.62
CA PHE A 41 -17.50 -24.91 7.05
C PHE A 41 -16.26 -25.47 7.77
N ILE A 42 -15.53 -24.63 8.52
CA ILE A 42 -14.34 -25.04 9.29
C ILE A 42 -14.69 -25.22 10.77
N ALA A 43 -15.45 -24.30 11.35
CA ALA A 43 -15.63 -24.20 12.80
C ALA A 43 -16.77 -25.07 13.36
N ALA A 44 -17.83 -25.30 12.57
CA ALA A 44 -19.00 -26.04 13.03
C ALA A 44 -19.75 -26.70 11.84
N PRO A 45 -19.10 -27.64 11.12
CA PRO A 45 -19.68 -28.27 9.94
C PRO A 45 -20.98 -29.04 10.26
N ASP A 46 -21.14 -29.51 11.50
CA ASP A 46 -22.29 -30.31 11.95
C ASP A 46 -23.52 -29.45 12.33
N ASN A 47 -23.36 -28.12 12.44
CA ASN A 47 -24.43 -27.16 12.80
C ASN A 47 -24.90 -26.33 11.58
N LEU A 48 -24.52 -26.72 10.37
CA LEU A 48 -24.93 -26.03 9.15
C LEU A 48 -26.38 -26.40 8.80
N PRO A 49 -27.28 -25.43 8.57
CA PRO A 49 -28.69 -25.68 8.23
C PRO A 49 -28.89 -26.18 6.78
N PHE A 50 -27.81 -26.59 6.12
CA PHE A 50 -27.80 -26.99 4.71
C PHE A 50 -27.50 -28.48 4.62
N GLU A 51 -28.54 -29.30 4.47
CA GLU A 51 -28.46 -30.77 4.29
C GLU A 51 -27.73 -31.22 3.00
N PHE A 52 -27.22 -30.28 2.20
CA PHE A 52 -26.55 -30.53 0.92
C PHE A 52 -25.11 -31.06 1.03
N PHE A 53 -24.46 -30.91 2.18
CA PHE A 53 -23.03 -31.20 2.30
C PHE A 53 -22.79 -32.54 3.01
N THR A 54 -22.29 -33.50 2.24
CA THR A 54 -21.90 -34.85 2.68
C THR A 54 -21.08 -34.80 3.99
N SER A 55 -21.37 -35.72 4.93
CA SER A 55 -20.77 -35.88 6.27
C SER A 55 -19.28 -36.24 6.29
N ASN A 56 -18.47 -35.62 5.44
CA ASN A 56 -17.02 -35.84 5.37
C ASN A 56 -16.31 -34.55 5.78
N LEU A 57 -15.88 -34.51 7.04
CA LEU A 57 -15.20 -33.38 7.68
C LEU A 57 -14.04 -32.82 6.84
N ILE A 58 -13.32 -33.69 6.12
CA ILE A 58 -12.19 -33.34 5.27
C ILE A 58 -12.65 -32.55 4.03
N VAL A 59 -13.78 -32.92 3.44
CA VAL A 59 -14.33 -32.26 2.24
C VAL A 59 -14.88 -30.88 2.61
N ASN A 60 -15.64 -30.79 3.70
CA ASN A 60 -16.20 -29.52 4.18
C ASN A 60 -15.10 -28.55 4.63
N GLY A 61 -14.10 -29.04 5.35
CA GLY A 61 -12.92 -28.25 5.71
C GLY A 61 -12.16 -27.75 4.49
N GLY A 62 -12.00 -28.58 3.45
CA GLY A 62 -11.38 -28.20 2.18
C GLY A 62 -12.13 -27.08 1.46
N ILE A 63 -13.46 -27.16 1.43
CA ILE A 63 -14.32 -26.11 0.84
C ILE A 63 -14.21 -24.81 1.65
N GLY A 64 -14.28 -24.89 2.99
CA GLY A 64 -14.14 -23.73 3.87
C GLY A 64 -12.80 -23.02 3.71
N VAL A 65 -11.69 -23.77 3.70
CA VAL A 65 -10.35 -23.22 3.46
C VAL A 65 -10.24 -22.63 2.06
N GLY A 66 -10.81 -23.30 1.04
CA GLY A 66 -10.86 -22.79 -0.33
C GLY A 66 -11.58 -21.45 -0.43
N LEU A 67 -12.74 -21.31 0.21
CA LEU A 67 -13.53 -20.07 0.25
C LEU A 67 -12.79 -18.96 1.01
N LEU A 68 -12.13 -19.28 2.12
CA LEU A 68 -11.30 -18.31 2.85
C LEU A 68 -10.14 -17.81 2.00
N LEU A 69 -9.41 -18.69 1.31
CA LEU A 69 -8.28 -18.32 0.47
C LEU A 69 -8.72 -17.52 -0.76
N LEU A 70 -9.83 -17.92 -1.39
CA LEU A 70 -10.40 -17.21 -2.54
C LEU A 70 -10.91 -15.83 -2.11
N GLY A 71 -11.65 -15.77 -1.01
CA GLY A 71 -12.18 -14.54 -0.41
C GLY A 71 -11.05 -13.59 -0.01
N ALA A 72 -9.99 -14.10 0.63
CA ALA A 72 -8.80 -13.34 0.96
C ALA A 72 -8.09 -12.82 -0.30
N ARG A 73 -7.97 -13.62 -1.37
CA ARG A 73 -7.39 -13.19 -2.67
C ARG A 73 -8.20 -12.10 -3.35
N ARG A 74 -9.53 -12.15 -3.24
CA ARG A 74 -10.47 -11.18 -3.81
C ARG A 74 -10.47 -9.88 -3.01
N ALA A 75 -10.47 -9.98 -1.69
CA ALA A 75 -10.31 -8.86 -0.77
C ALA A 75 -8.86 -8.35 -0.72
N SER A 76 -7.88 -8.97 -1.38
CA SER A 76 -6.51 -8.48 -1.40
C SER A 76 -6.39 -7.24 -2.27
N LEU A 77 -5.68 -6.24 -1.77
CA LEU A 77 -5.39 -5.01 -2.50
C LEU A 77 -4.63 -5.32 -3.81
N VAL A 78 -5.24 -4.97 -4.94
CA VAL A 78 -4.59 -4.94 -6.25
C VAL A 78 -4.26 -3.49 -6.56
N THR A 79 -2.98 -3.16 -6.54
CA THR A 79 -2.51 -1.85 -7.01
C THR A 79 -1.84 -2.00 -8.37
N THR A 80 -2.16 -1.08 -9.26
CA THR A 80 -1.48 -0.91 -10.55
C THR A 80 -0.57 0.28 -10.42
N ASP A 81 0.73 0.03 -10.35
CA ASP A 81 1.72 1.11 -10.35
C ASP A 81 2.37 1.20 -11.72
N LEU A 82 2.60 2.43 -12.18
CA LEU A 82 3.46 2.70 -13.33
C LEU A 82 4.91 2.62 -12.88
N ARG A 83 5.69 1.70 -13.48
CA ARG A 83 7.12 1.56 -13.19
C ARG A 83 7.97 1.70 -14.44
N CYS A 84 9.06 2.45 -14.32
CA CYS A 84 10.10 2.46 -15.34
C CYS A 84 11.04 1.27 -15.11
N ASN A 85 11.28 0.46 -16.15
CA ASN A 85 12.22 -0.67 -16.05
C ASN A 85 13.68 -0.22 -16.08
N THR A 86 13.97 0.96 -16.60
CA THR A 86 15.34 1.49 -16.74
C THR A 86 15.82 2.15 -15.45
N CYS A 87 15.12 3.17 -14.95
CA CYS A 87 15.54 3.92 -13.76
C CYS A 87 14.93 3.40 -12.44
N ASN A 88 14.03 2.40 -12.52
CA ASN A 88 13.25 1.91 -11.37
C ASN A 88 12.41 2.99 -10.67
N GLY A 89 12.09 4.09 -11.36
CA GLY A 89 11.14 5.10 -10.91
C GLY A 89 9.71 4.57 -10.90
N VAL A 90 8.87 5.14 -10.04
CA VAL A 90 7.47 4.76 -9.85
C VAL A 90 6.59 5.98 -9.90
N ILE A 91 5.46 5.89 -10.60
CA ILE A 91 4.38 6.87 -10.53
C ILE A 91 3.21 6.25 -9.77
N LEU A 92 2.70 6.98 -8.79
CA LEU A 92 1.46 6.69 -8.10
C LEU A 92 0.38 7.65 -8.61
N GLU A 93 -0.69 7.08 -9.15
CA GLU A 93 -1.93 7.78 -9.50
C GLU A 93 -2.78 8.01 -8.24
N SER A 94 -3.67 9.01 -8.26
CA SER A 94 -4.59 9.40 -7.17
C SER A 94 -5.13 8.23 -6.32
N LYS A 95 -5.72 7.21 -6.96
CA LYS A 95 -6.28 6.03 -6.25
C LYS A 95 -5.22 5.21 -5.51
N SER A 96 -4.04 5.06 -6.12
CA SER A 96 -2.93 4.33 -5.52
C SER A 96 -2.28 5.10 -4.38
N ILE A 97 -2.28 6.44 -4.44
CA ILE A 97 -1.83 7.33 -3.36
C ILE A 97 -2.70 7.09 -2.13
N ASP A 98 -4.02 7.25 -2.28
CA ASP A 98 -4.96 7.09 -1.17
C ASP A 98 -4.95 5.69 -0.56
N GLN A 99 -4.64 4.66 -1.36
CA GLN A 99 -4.58 3.28 -0.88
C GLN A 99 -3.26 2.93 -0.21
N LYS A 100 -2.12 3.43 -0.72
CA LYS A 100 -0.79 3.07 -0.23
C LYS A 100 -0.26 3.99 0.85
N LEU A 101 -0.77 5.21 0.90
CA LEU A 101 -0.41 6.23 1.88
C LEU A 101 -1.56 6.47 2.86
N LYS A 102 -2.58 5.60 2.85
CA LYS A 102 -3.58 5.56 3.91
C LYS A 102 -2.88 5.27 5.23
N GLY A 103 -3.31 5.95 6.29
CA GLY A 103 -2.98 5.50 7.63
C GLY A 103 -3.53 4.10 7.91
N ASP A 104 -3.07 3.48 8.99
CA ASP A 104 -3.42 2.13 9.43
C ASP A 104 -4.94 1.88 9.32
N LEU A 105 -5.32 0.63 9.03
CA LEU A 105 -6.68 0.20 8.68
C LEU A 105 -7.72 0.59 9.74
N LEU A 106 -7.27 0.86 10.98
CA LEU A 106 -8.07 1.29 12.13
C LEU A 106 -8.19 2.82 12.27
N GLY A 107 -7.62 3.61 11.36
CA GLY A 107 -7.63 5.09 11.42
C GLY A 107 -6.76 5.67 12.53
N LEU A 108 -5.90 4.85 13.15
CA LEU A 108 -5.07 5.23 14.29
C LEU A 108 -3.78 5.97 13.87
N SER A 109 -3.32 5.80 12.63
CA SER A 109 -2.16 6.52 12.13
C SER A 109 -2.58 7.66 11.20
N GLU A 110 -1.82 8.74 11.20
CA GLU A 110 -2.10 9.92 10.39
C GLU A 110 -2.18 9.62 8.89
N ASN A 111 -3.06 10.33 8.19
CA ASN A 111 -3.23 10.20 6.75
C ASN A 111 -2.06 10.85 6.00
N LYS A 112 -1.07 10.02 5.60
CA LYS A 112 0.13 10.49 4.91
C LYS A 112 -0.17 11.12 3.56
N ALA A 113 -1.20 10.63 2.85
CA ALA A 113 -1.62 11.17 1.57
C ALA A 113 -2.01 12.66 1.68
N GLU A 114 -2.78 13.01 2.72
CA GLU A 114 -3.24 14.38 2.96
C GLU A 114 -2.09 15.33 3.30
N TYR A 115 -1.14 14.87 4.11
CA TYR A 115 0.08 15.63 4.39
C TYR A 115 0.85 15.94 3.10
N ILE A 116 1.05 14.95 2.24
CA ILE A 116 1.79 15.11 0.97
C ILE A 116 1.07 16.07 0.03
N ARG A 117 -0.26 15.95 -0.12
CA ARG A 117 -1.07 16.87 -0.95
C ARG A 117 -0.99 18.31 -0.44
N THR A 118 -1.02 18.48 0.88
CA THR A 118 -0.88 19.80 1.52
C THR A 118 0.51 20.37 1.28
N ALA A 119 1.56 19.57 1.49
CA ALA A 119 2.95 19.95 1.24
C ALA A 119 3.22 20.30 -0.24
N LEU A 120 2.63 19.57 -1.18
CA LEU A 120 2.72 19.89 -2.61
C LEU A 120 2.00 21.20 -2.95
N SER A 121 0.90 21.48 -2.28
CA SER A 121 0.13 22.71 -2.49
C SER A 121 0.81 23.95 -1.90
N SER A 122 1.61 23.78 -0.84
CA SER A 122 2.39 24.86 -0.22
C SER A 122 3.79 25.01 -0.80
N SER A 123 4.32 23.98 -1.48
CA SER A 123 5.65 24.03 -2.08
C SER A 123 5.68 24.98 -3.27
N THR A 124 6.66 25.88 -3.27
CA THR A 124 7.00 26.75 -4.39
C THR A 124 8.12 26.17 -5.25
N GLU A 125 8.81 25.13 -4.79
CA GLU A 125 9.91 24.49 -5.53
C GLU A 125 9.33 23.74 -6.75
N GLU A 126 9.73 24.15 -7.95
CA GLU A 126 9.44 23.44 -9.19
C GLU A 126 10.46 22.32 -9.39
N SER A 127 9.95 21.14 -9.73
CA SER A 127 10.75 20.03 -10.19
C SER A 127 11.25 20.28 -11.61
N GLU A 128 12.37 19.65 -11.96
CA GLU A 128 12.88 19.59 -13.34
C GLU A 128 11.99 18.70 -14.23
N HIS A 129 11.08 17.94 -13.63
CA HIS A 129 10.26 16.93 -14.30
C HIS A 129 8.84 17.44 -14.58
N ALA A 130 8.35 17.18 -15.79
CA ALA A 130 7.00 17.47 -16.20
C ALA A 130 6.04 16.31 -15.90
N CYS A 131 4.78 16.66 -15.63
CA CYS A 131 3.67 15.74 -15.47
C CYS A 131 3.38 15.02 -16.79
N PRO A 132 3.35 13.67 -16.83
CA PRO A 132 3.08 12.95 -18.07
C PRO A 132 1.65 13.14 -18.60
N ASP A 133 0.70 13.53 -17.75
CA ASP A 133 -0.70 13.69 -18.16
C ASP A 133 -1.03 15.12 -18.63
N CYS A 134 -0.60 16.15 -17.88
CA CYS A 134 -0.92 17.55 -18.21
C CYS A 134 0.26 18.34 -18.80
N GLY A 135 1.48 17.81 -18.77
CA GLY A 135 2.68 18.49 -19.26
C GLY A 135 3.20 19.63 -18.36
N GLU A 136 2.47 20.01 -17.31
CA GLU A 136 2.94 21.03 -16.36
C GLU A 136 4.13 20.52 -15.54
N LYS A 137 5.02 21.43 -15.12
CA LYS A 137 6.11 21.07 -14.20
C LYS A 137 5.55 20.59 -12.86
N MET A 138 6.08 19.47 -12.38
CA MET A 138 5.75 18.96 -11.06
C MET A 138 6.32 19.88 -9.97
N ARG A 139 5.75 19.82 -8.76
CA ARG A 139 6.31 20.43 -7.56
C ARG A 139 7.24 19.46 -6.88
N HIS A 140 8.37 19.94 -6.38
CA HIS A 140 9.31 19.16 -5.60
C HIS A 140 9.00 19.33 -4.11
N ILE A 141 8.98 18.23 -3.36
CA ILE A 141 8.88 18.25 -1.90
C ILE A 141 9.87 17.28 -1.28
N ARG A 142 10.29 17.60 -0.06
CA ARG A 142 11.12 16.76 0.79
C ARG A 142 10.33 16.39 2.04
N VAL A 143 10.00 15.11 2.18
CA VAL A 143 9.22 14.59 3.30
C VAL A 143 10.17 13.93 4.30
N PRO A 144 10.37 14.51 5.49
CA PRO A 144 11.12 13.85 6.55
C PRO A 144 10.28 12.70 7.13
N ILE A 145 10.89 11.53 7.23
CA ILE A 145 10.29 10.32 7.77
C ILE A 145 11.17 9.70 8.83
N GLU A 146 10.57 9.00 9.78
CA GLU A 146 11.24 8.07 10.67
C GLU A 146 10.82 6.64 10.32
N ASP A 147 11.79 5.79 10.04
CA ASP A 147 11.55 4.35 9.85
C ASP A 147 11.64 3.66 11.21
N GLY A 148 10.49 3.35 11.81
CA GLY A 148 10.39 2.57 13.06
C GLY A 148 10.61 1.08 12.80
N GLU A 149 11.77 0.71 12.26
CA GLU A 149 12.09 -0.70 12.05
C GLU A 149 12.40 -1.33 13.41
N HIS A 150 11.48 -2.16 13.93
CA HIS A 150 11.71 -2.95 15.14
C HIS A 150 12.83 -3.95 14.83
N ARG A 151 14.07 -3.62 15.21
CA ARG A 151 15.12 -4.63 15.34
C ARG A 151 14.78 -5.41 16.61
N SER A 152 14.28 -6.63 16.45
CA SER A 152 14.12 -7.56 17.57
C SER A 152 15.50 -7.80 18.19
N ASN A 153 15.75 -7.23 19.36
CA ASN A 153 16.94 -7.51 20.16
C ASN A 153 16.79 -8.94 20.72
N PRO A 154 17.68 -9.90 20.40
CA PRO A 154 17.54 -11.28 20.87
C PRO A 154 17.89 -11.49 22.36
N ILE A 155 17.98 -10.43 23.17
CA ILE A 155 18.59 -10.47 24.52
C ILE A 155 17.67 -9.93 25.64
N ALA A 156 16.51 -9.33 25.36
CA ALA A 156 15.68 -8.71 26.41
C ALA A 156 14.30 -9.38 26.57
N PRO A 157 13.85 -9.71 27.80
CA PRO A 157 12.52 -10.24 28.07
C PRO A 157 11.42 -9.16 27.96
N ASP A 158 10.68 -9.25 26.85
CA ASP A 158 9.26 -8.95 26.53
C ASP A 158 8.38 -7.90 27.23
N ILE A 159 8.75 -7.19 28.30
CA ILE A 159 7.73 -6.39 29.04
C ILE A 159 8.15 -4.96 29.45
N VAL A 160 9.40 -4.54 29.27
CA VAL A 160 9.84 -3.20 29.78
C VAL A 160 10.59 -2.31 28.77
N GLU A 161 10.89 -2.79 27.56
CA GLU A 161 11.73 -2.05 26.59
C GLU A 161 11.02 -1.52 25.33
N ASP A 162 9.70 -1.65 25.21
CA ASP A 162 8.95 -1.29 23.98
C ASP A 162 9.09 0.18 23.54
N ILE A 163 9.58 1.06 24.42
CA ILE A 163 9.73 2.50 24.14
C ILE A 163 11.21 2.89 23.89
N GLN A 164 12.18 2.15 24.44
CA GLN A 164 13.58 2.62 24.47
C GLN A 164 14.48 2.09 23.35
N ASN A 165 14.09 0.99 22.69
CA ASN A 165 14.91 0.37 21.62
C ASN A 165 14.35 0.57 20.20
N LEU A 166 13.49 1.58 20.01
CA LEU A 166 13.16 2.10 18.69
C LEU A 166 14.36 2.91 18.18
N THR A 167 15.27 2.23 17.48
CA THR A 167 16.30 2.91 16.67
C THR A 167 15.61 3.52 15.45
N THR A 168 14.97 4.67 15.66
CA THR A 168 14.33 5.43 14.59
C THR A 168 15.41 6.00 13.69
N VAL A 169 15.42 5.55 12.43
CA VAL A 169 16.32 6.14 11.42
C VAL A 169 15.54 7.25 10.73
N SER A 170 15.91 8.49 11.03
CA SER A 170 15.40 9.66 10.29
C SER A 170 15.96 9.66 8.88
N ARG A 171 15.08 9.78 7.90
CA ARG A 171 15.41 9.85 6.46
C ARG A 171 14.55 10.92 5.81
N THR A 172 15.03 11.49 4.73
CA THR A 172 14.23 12.41 3.90
C THR A 172 13.90 11.75 2.59
N VAL A 173 12.63 11.75 2.21
CA VAL A 173 12.14 11.23 0.94
C VAL A 173 11.85 12.40 0.00
N GLU A 174 12.51 12.40 -1.15
CA GLU A 174 12.24 13.33 -2.24
C GLU A 174 11.07 12.81 -3.09
N ILE A 175 10.07 13.66 -3.30
CA ILE A 175 8.87 13.36 -4.06
C ILE A 175 8.60 14.52 -5.00
N ASP A 176 8.34 14.21 -6.26
CA ASP A 176 7.81 15.18 -7.20
C ASP A 176 6.32 14.90 -7.42
N GLY A 177 5.47 15.91 -7.39
CA GLY A 177 4.04 15.72 -7.52
C GLY A 177 3.36 16.78 -8.38
N CYS A 178 2.34 16.37 -9.14
CA CYS A 178 1.48 17.29 -9.87
C CYS A 178 0.20 17.56 -9.07
N LYS A 179 -0.04 18.82 -8.71
CA LYS A 179 -1.25 19.24 -7.98
C LYS A 179 -2.52 19.06 -8.81
N GLY A 180 -2.46 19.32 -10.12
CA GLY A 180 -3.63 19.25 -11.01
C GLY A 180 -4.10 17.82 -11.28
N CYS A 181 -3.16 16.89 -11.48
CA CYS A 181 -3.45 15.50 -11.81
C CYS A 181 -3.44 14.55 -10.59
N ASP A 182 -3.11 15.03 -9.39
CA ASP A 182 -2.94 14.22 -8.18
C ASP A 182 -2.07 12.98 -8.42
N MET A 183 -0.89 13.22 -9.00
CA MET A 183 0.10 12.19 -9.30
C MET A 183 1.39 12.46 -8.54
N LEU A 184 2.01 11.39 -8.04
CA LEU A 184 3.31 11.42 -7.39
C LEU A 184 4.32 10.60 -8.17
N TRP A 185 5.47 11.19 -8.44
CA TRP A 185 6.62 10.52 -9.01
C TRP A 185 7.71 10.32 -7.95
N PHE A 186 8.18 9.09 -7.88
CA PHE A 186 9.32 8.68 -7.07
C PHE A 186 10.45 8.29 -8.00
N LYS A 187 11.59 8.98 -7.89
CA LYS A 187 12.81 8.67 -8.65
C LYS A 187 13.27 7.22 -8.48
N LYS A 188 13.01 6.60 -7.32
CA LYS A 188 13.32 5.19 -7.05
C LYS A 188 12.18 4.51 -6.28
N ALA A 189 11.82 3.29 -6.69
CA ALA A 189 10.80 2.47 -6.05
C ALA A 189 11.05 2.15 -4.56
N LYS A 190 12.30 2.23 -4.09
CA LYS A 190 12.61 2.01 -2.67
C LYS A 190 11.99 3.10 -1.78
N TRP A 191 11.87 4.32 -2.29
CA TRP A 191 11.36 5.46 -1.55
C TRP A 191 9.84 5.40 -1.40
N GLU A 192 9.15 5.03 -2.46
CA GLU A 192 7.72 4.69 -2.43
C GLU A 192 7.44 3.61 -1.39
N LYS A 193 8.18 2.49 -1.44
CA LYS A 193 8.02 1.41 -0.45
C LYS A 193 8.25 1.84 0.99
N LEU A 194 9.25 2.70 1.25
CA LEU A 194 9.52 3.20 2.59
C LEU A 194 8.36 4.05 3.09
N LEU A 195 7.85 4.95 2.28
CA LEU A 195 6.75 5.84 2.67
C LEU A 195 5.43 5.09 2.93
N SER A 196 5.18 4.02 2.16
CA SER A 196 4.01 3.16 2.28
C SER A 196 4.09 2.13 3.42
N LYS A 197 5.19 2.05 4.20
CA LYS A 197 5.24 1.19 5.39
C LYS A 197 4.38 1.78 6.51
N ASP A 198 3.66 0.93 7.23
CA ASP A 198 2.87 1.37 8.40
C ASP A 198 3.75 1.90 9.53
N SER A 199 4.96 1.33 9.69
CA SER A 199 5.95 1.74 10.69
C SER A 199 6.63 3.09 10.41
N THR A 200 6.32 3.73 9.28
CA THR A 200 6.95 4.99 8.88
C THR A 200 6.12 6.17 9.33
N ILE A 201 6.70 7.05 10.14
CA ILE A 201 6.03 8.25 10.65
C ILE A 201 6.58 9.45 9.89
N ILE A 202 5.70 10.36 9.45
CA ILE A 202 6.11 11.64 8.86
C ILE A 202 6.37 12.62 9.99
N LEU A 203 7.57 13.20 10.03
CA LEU A 203 7.91 14.22 11.02
C LEU A 203 7.28 15.56 10.61
N LYS A 204 6.23 15.99 11.32
CA LYS A 204 5.68 17.34 11.17
C LYS A 204 6.63 18.32 11.84
N LYS A 205 7.13 19.29 11.08
CA LYS A 205 7.90 20.41 11.59
C LYS A 205 7.01 21.65 11.70
#